data_AF-B2FJJ6-F1
#
_entry.id   AF-B2FJJ6-F1
#
_cell.length_a   1.000
_cell.length_b   1.000
_cell.length_c   1.000
_cell.angle_alpha   90.00
_cell.angle_beta   90.00
_cell.angle_gamma   90.00
#
_symmetry.space_group_name_H-M   'P 1'
#
loop_
_entity.id
_entity.type
_entity.pdbx_description
1 polymer ?
#
loop_
_entity_poly.entity_id
_entity_poly.type
_entity_poly.pdbx_seq_one_letter_code
_entity_poly.pdbx_strand_id
1 'polypeptide(L)'
;MPKEYPQYCRQRMWSAAWFHEGLRCGSCSVDARLPIVALEPCNGMPMHVMSPSRCLTLALAVAVSAGACARPPSNEHERNPAMSGATQTGRTINGHTYTDAPVDVKLGPNTFRIPANYLDSQIAPWPGEGVTLVIEWPDMKPTAPGARANPRTNDFRKEIPIRINYVDRVPVETLLSRLSSNEAITEEGSVERGDPRDRLDQRVAKPQTLGLTPYAIDEAKMVVYAKKYEARYGKPPVRNPAYERDWYIARQGDGRISSFIKCDGEEFRRDGVRLEGREVISEPGEVAAGCVHYFVDIDNKLSVSLDYKRAFLKDWKRMEEAVRDVIARTRSK
;
A
#
# COMPACT_ATOMS: atom_id res chain seq x y z
N MET A 1 -49.97 -12.35 -19.22
CA MET A 1 -48.67 -13.02 -19.38
C MET A 1 -47.63 -11.96 -19.69
N PRO A 2 -46.66 -11.71 -18.79
CA PRO A 2 -45.69 -10.62 -18.93
C PRO A 2 -44.52 -11.06 -19.82
N LYS A 3 -43.99 -10.13 -20.62
CA LYS A 3 -42.72 -10.29 -21.34
C LYS A 3 -41.62 -9.58 -20.58
N GLU A 4 -40.53 -10.32 -20.36
CA GLU A 4 -39.36 -9.98 -19.58
C GLU A 4 -38.56 -8.80 -20.18
N TYR A 5 -38.05 -7.95 -19.29
CA TYR A 5 -36.98 -6.99 -19.57
C TYR A 5 -35.63 -7.61 -19.17
N PRO A 6 -34.58 -7.55 -20.00
CA PRO A 6 -33.24 -7.92 -19.54
C PRO A 6 -32.62 -6.78 -18.73
N GLN A 7 -32.34 -7.07 -17.46
CA GLN A 7 -31.53 -6.23 -16.58
C GLN A 7 -30.07 -6.25 -17.05
N TYR A 8 -29.58 -5.11 -17.55
CA TYR A 8 -28.15 -4.85 -17.72
C TYR A 8 -27.53 -4.51 -16.35
N CYS A 9 -26.80 -5.46 -15.77
CA CYS A 9 -25.92 -5.22 -14.63
C CYS A 9 -24.69 -4.41 -15.10
N ARG A 10 -24.69 -3.09 -14.86
CA ARG A 10 -23.47 -2.26 -14.93
C ARG A 10 -22.63 -2.51 -13.69
N GLN A 11 -21.51 -3.22 -13.83
CA GLN A 11 -20.42 -3.19 -12.85
C GLN A 11 -19.77 -1.80 -12.88
N ARG A 12 -20.09 -0.97 -11.88
CA ARG A 12 -19.28 0.19 -11.53
C ARG A 12 -18.05 -0.32 -10.78
N MET A 13 -16.85 -0.11 -11.33
CA MET A 13 -15.61 -0.20 -10.56
C MET A 13 -15.59 0.96 -9.56
N TRP A 14 -15.95 0.68 -8.31
CA TRP A 14 -15.71 1.58 -7.20
C TRP A 14 -14.29 1.34 -6.70
N SER A 15 -13.45 2.36 -6.79
CA SER A 15 -12.20 2.42 -6.03
C SER A 15 -12.58 2.80 -4.59
N ALA A 16 -12.72 1.79 -3.73
CA ALA A 16 -12.99 1.99 -2.31
C ALA A 16 -11.68 2.37 -1.61
N ALA A 17 -11.50 3.67 -1.37
CA ALA A 17 -10.54 4.16 -0.40
C ALA A 17 -11.07 3.82 1.00
N TRP A 18 -10.46 2.83 1.65
CA TRP A 18 -10.77 2.48 3.04
C TRP A 18 -10.09 3.48 3.98
N PHE A 19 -10.89 4.37 4.56
CA PHE A 19 -10.54 5.17 5.73
C PHE A 19 -10.87 4.37 7.00
N HIS A 20 -9.89 4.16 7.86
CA HIS A 20 -10.12 3.69 9.23
C HIS A 20 -10.49 4.89 10.11
N GLU A 21 -11.78 5.10 10.34
CA GLU A 21 -12.28 5.98 11.40
C GLU A 21 -12.40 5.18 12.71
N GLY A 22 -11.76 5.73 13.76
CA GLY A 22 -11.85 5.22 15.11
C GLY A 22 -13.25 5.45 15.70
N LEU A 23 -13.84 4.36 16.18
CA LEU A 23 -15.08 4.35 16.95
C LEU A 23 -14.92 5.22 18.22
N ARG A 24 -15.53 6.40 18.22
CA ARG A 24 -16.00 7.07 19.45
C ARG A 24 -17.49 6.73 19.62
N CYS A 25 -17.78 5.90 20.61
CA CYS A 25 -19.15 5.56 20.97
C CYS A 25 -19.81 6.75 21.67
N GLY A 26 -20.94 7.19 21.11
CA GLY A 26 -21.77 8.26 21.66
C GLY A 26 -22.60 7.79 22.84
N SER A 27 -22.77 8.73 23.77
CA SER A 27 -23.59 8.68 24.96
C SER A 27 -25.07 8.37 24.66
N CYS A 28 -25.64 7.41 25.37
CA CYS A 28 -27.08 7.37 25.65
C CYS A 28 -27.28 6.95 27.10
N SER A 29 -27.94 7.84 27.85
CA SER A 29 -28.32 7.72 29.24
C SER A 29 -29.62 6.92 29.37
N VAL A 30 -29.66 5.90 30.24
CA VAL A 30 -30.91 5.43 30.87
C VAL A 30 -30.60 5.02 32.31
N ASP A 31 -31.31 5.68 33.22
CA ASP A 31 -31.39 5.44 34.66
C ASP A 31 -31.79 3.99 35.02
N ALA A 32 -31.06 3.36 35.95
CA ALA A 32 -31.60 2.33 36.85
C ALA A 32 -30.71 2.13 38.10
N ARG A 33 -31.18 2.73 39.20
CA ARG A 33 -31.02 2.42 40.64
C ARG A 33 -30.13 1.23 41.08
N LEU A 34 -29.19 1.60 41.97
CA LEU A 34 -28.47 0.87 43.05
C LEU A 34 -29.22 -0.29 43.75
N PRO A 35 -28.57 -1.24 44.48
CA PRO A 35 -27.44 -0.95 45.39
C PRO A 35 -26.28 -1.97 45.55
N ILE A 36 -25.29 -1.42 46.27
CA ILE A 36 -24.04 -1.91 46.86
C ILE A 36 -24.21 -3.13 47.79
N VAL A 37 -23.29 -4.10 47.71
CA VAL A 37 -22.72 -4.81 48.88
C VAL A 37 -21.24 -5.16 48.59
N ALA A 38 -20.37 -4.76 49.52
CA ALA A 38 -18.94 -5.07 49.57
C ALA A 38 -18.67 -6.37 50.36
N LEU A 39 -17.54 -7.03 50.12
CA LEU A 39 -16.85 -7.86 51.13
C LEU A 39 -15.33 -7.84 50.88
N GLU A 40 -14.60 -7.57 51.95
CA GLU A 40 -13.14 -7.46 52.09
C GLU A 40 -12.41 -8.82 52.23
N PRO A 41 -11.05 -8.83 52.21
CA PRO A 41 -10.20 -10.02 52.13
C PRO A 41 -9.69 -10.50 53.51
N CYS A 42 -9.21 -11.76 53.58
CA CYS A 42 -8.47 -12.28 54.73
C CYS A 42 -7.03 -12.66 54.37
N ASN A 43 -6.09 -12.03 55.10
CA ASN A 43 -4.66 -12.29 55.20
C ASN A 43 -4.32 -13.65 55.85
N GLY A 44 -3.09 -14.14 55.63
CA GLY A 44 -2.43 -15.07 56.58
C GLY A 44 -1.20 -15.82 56.06
N MET A 45 -0.01 -15.22 56.14
CA MET A 45 1.29 -15.90 56.36
C MET A 45 1.53 -16.03 57.88
N PRO A 46 2.37 -16.94 58.46
CA PRO A 46 3.82 -16.97 58.20
C PRO A 46 4.58 -18.32 58.41
N MET A 47 5.90 -18.19 58.23
CA MET A 47 7.01 -19.16 58.21
C MET A 47 7.37 -19.87 59.53
N HIS A 48 8.19 -20.93 59.37
CA HIS A 48 9.40 -21.38 60.14
C HIS A 48 9.34 -22.93 60.35
N VAL A 49 10.37 -23.79 60.46
CA VAL A 49 11.85 -23.78 60.35
C VAL A 49 12.34 -25.25 60.46
N MET A 50 13.37 -25.60 59.69
CA MET A 50 14.49 -26.57 59.86
C MET A 50 14.42 -27.86 60.74
N SER A 51 14.72 -29.00 60.06
CA SER A 51 15.77 -30.05 60.34
C SER A 51 15.63 -31.01 61.56
N PRO A 52 16.41 -32.11 61.75
CA PRO A 52 17.40 -32.84 60.90
C PRO A 52 17.33 -34.41 60.94
N SER A 53 18.27 -35.07 60.23
CA SER A 53 18.88 -36.41 60.49
C SER A 53 18.09 -37.66 60.08
N ARG A 54 18.65 -38.78 59.60
CA ARG A 54 19.99 -39.30 59.22
C ARG A 54 19.72 -40.68 58.58
N CYS A 55 20.52 -41.11 57.59
CA CYS A 55 21.24 -42.41 57.60
C CYS A 55 21.88 -42.71 56.24
N LEU A 56 23.20 -42.95 56.29
CA LEU A 56 24.05 -43.49 55.24
C LEU A 56 23.70 -44.94 54.90
N THR A 57 23.92 -45.34 53.64
CA THR A 57 24.86 -46.43 53.29
C THR A 57 25.24 -46.43 51.81
N LEU A 58 26.54 -46.60 51.55
CA LEU A 58 27.18 -46.84 50.26
C LEU A 58 26.91 -48.26 49.74
N ALA A 59 26.90 -48.43 48.42
CA ALA A 59 27.57 -49.54 47.74
C ALA A 59 27.92 -49.18 46.28
N LEU A 60 29.22 -49.21 45.96
CA LEU A 60 29.75 -49.30 44.59
C LEU A 60 29.72 -50.77 44.15
N ALA A 61 29.40 -51.06 42.88
CA ALA A 61 30.43 -51.38 41.87
C ALA A 61 29.89 -52.08 40.60
N VAL A 62 30.67 -51.83 39.54
CA VAL A 62 30.89 -52.59 38.29
C VAL A 62 29.94 -52.37 37.11
N ALA A 63 30.53 -51.72 36.10
CA ALA A 63 30.05 -51.55 34.73
C ALA A 63 30.09 -52.86 33.93
N VAL A 64 29.09 -53.08 33.09
CA VAL A 64 29.20 -53.89 31.87
C VAL A 64 28.65 -53.08 30.71
N SER A 65 29.54 -52.80 29.76
CA SER A 65 29.34 -52.12 28.49
C SER A 65 28.54 -52.99 27.53
N ALA A 66 27.33 -52.53 27.17
CA ALA A 66 26.68 -52.90 25.92
C ALA A 66 26.59 -51.64 25.07
N GLY A 67 27.42 -51.57 24.03
CA GLY A 67 27.42 -50.50 23.05
C GLY A 67 26.11 -50.49 22.27
N ALA A 68 25.19 -49.63 22.68
CA ALA A 68 24.17 -49.10 21.77
C ALA A 68 24.78 -47.86 21.13
N CYS A 69 24.97 -47.91 19.81
CA CYS A 69 25.37 -46.77 18.99
C CYS A 69 24.38 -45.62 19.22
N ALA A 70 24.74 -44.68 20.09
CA ALA A 70 24.10 -43.39 20.16
C ALA A 70 24.44 -42.67 18.85
N ARG A 71 23.54 -42.78 17.86
CA ARG A 71 23.50 -41.83 16.75
C ARG A 71 23.45 -40.44 17.39
N PRO A 72 24.38 -39.52 17.07
CA PRO A 72 24.17 -38.13 17.45
C PRO A 72 22.81 -37.71 16.90
N PRO A 73 21.98 -36.97 17.65
CA PRO A 73 20.78 -36.39 17.07
C PRO A 73 21.26 -35.56 15.88
N SER A 74 20.81 -35.96 14.70
CA SER A 74 21.04 -35.23 13.48
C SER A 74 20.49 -33.83 13.70
N ASN A 75 21.37 -32.84 13.87
CA ASN A 75 21.03 -31.43 13.69
C ASN A 75 20.80 -31.12 12.20
N GLU A 76 20.13 -32.02 11.48
CA GLU A 76 19.33 -31.62 10.33
C GLU A 76 18.10 -30.94 10.93
N HIS A 77 18.29 -29.67 11.27
CA HIS A 77 17.18 -28.72 11.13
C HIS A 77 16.69 -28.96 9.71
N GLU A 78 15.57 -29.67 9.59
CA GLU A 78 14.84 -29.82 8.33
C GLU A 78 14.70 -28.38 7.81
N ARG A 79 15.54 -28.05 6.82
CA ARG A 79 15.68 -26.69 6.33
C ARG A 79 14.33 -26.39 5.72
N ASN A 80 13.47 -25.71 6.47
CA ASN A 80 12.11 -25.44 6.06
C ASN A 80 12.20 -24.83 4.66
N PRO A 81 11.69 -25.49 3.60
CA PRO A 81 11.95 -25.08 2.23
C PRO A 81 11.47 -23.64 1.97
N ALA A 82 10.50 -23.16 2.78
CA ALA A 82 10.05 -21.78 2.84
C ALA A 82 11.13 -20.74 3.25
N MET A 83 12.26 -21.17 3.83
CA MET A 83 13.36 -20.33 4.28
C MET A 83 14.57 -20.37 3.33
N SER A 84 14.50 -21.17 2.25
CA SER A 84 15.60 -21.31 1.31
C SER A 84 15.86 -19.99 0.58
N GLY A 85 17.01 -19.37 0.84
CA GLY A 85 17.39 -18.08 0.25
C GLY A 85 17.04 -16.84 1.09
N ALA A 86 16.48 -17.00 2.29
CA ALA A 86 16.32 -15.90 3.24
C ALA A 86 17.68 -15.41 3.77
N THR A 87 17.89 -14.10 3.81
CA THR A 87 19.04 -13.47 4.47
C THR A 87 18.68 -12.74 5.75
N GLN A 88 17.40 -12.39 5.91
CA GLN A 88 16.86 -11.72 7.08
C GLN A 88 15.61 -12.45 7.59
N THR A 89 15.52 -12.56 8.91
CA THR A 89 14.37 -13.14 9.61
C THR A 89 13.78 -12.09 10.54
N GLY A 90 12.46 -11.95 10.47
CA GLY A 90 11.68 -11.03 11.29
C GLY A 90 10.99 -11.73 12.46
N ARG A 91 9.82 -11.20 12.83
CA ARG A 91 8.99 -11.75 13.91
C ARG A 91 8.32 -13.06 13.49
N THR A 92 7.95 -13.89 14.47
CA THR A 92 7.00 -14.99 14.29
C THR A 92 5.67 -14.59 14.91
N ILE A 93 4.60 -14.56 14.13
CA ILE A 93 3.24 -14.18 14.58
C ILE A 93 2.28 -15.25 14.08
N ASN A 94 1.43 -15.77 14.98
CA ASN A 94 0.43 -16.79 14.66
C ASN A 94 1.01 -18.03 13.93
N GLY A 95 2.22 -18.46 14.33
CA GLY A 95 2.90 -19.61 13.72
C GLY A 95 3.60 -19.34 12.38
N HIS A 96 3.50 -18.12 11.82
CA HIS A 96 4.22 -17.73 10.61
C HIS A 96 5.46 -16.90 10.95
N THR A 97 6.63 -17.36 10.49
CA THR A 97 7.90 -16.62 10.61
C THR A 97 8.15 -15.81 9.35
N TYR A 98 8.15 -14.49 9.48
CA TYR A 98 8.38 -13.60 8.34
C TYR A 98 9.86 -13.54 7.97
N THR A 99 10.15 -13.56 6.67
CA THR A 99 11.52 -13.43 6.13
C THR A 99 11.54 -12.56 4.87
N ASP A 100 12.74 -12.35 4.33
CA ASP A 100 12.97 -11.80 3.00
C ASP A 100 13.16 -12.89 1.92
N ALA A 101 12.80 -14.16 2.20
CA ALA A 101 12.88 -15.21 1.20
C ALA A 101 12.11 -14.82 -0.07
N PRO A 102 12.68 -15.03 -1.28
CA PRO A 102 11.96 -14.72 -2.51
C PRO A 102 10.72 -15.59 -2.70
N VAL A 103 9.61 -14.95 -3.09
CA VAL A 103 8.33 -15.58 -3.44
C VAL A 103 8.09 -15.39 -4.93
N ASP A 104 7.65 -16.44 -5.61
CA ASP A 104 7.30 -16.39 -7.02
C ASP A 104 5.97 -15.66 -7.22
N VAL A 105 6.02 -14.53 -7.92
CA VAL A 105 4.86 -13.71 -8.29
C VAL A 105 4.67 -13.75 -9.80
N LYS A 106 3.47 -14.07 -10.26
CA LYS A 106 3.13 -14.09 -11.69
C LYS A 106 2.53 -12.75 -12.10
N LEU A 107 3.08 -12.14 -13.14
CA LEU A 107 2.50 -10.97 -13.80
C LEU A 107 2.55 -11.22 -15.31
N GLY A 108 1.38 -11.52 -15.89
CA GLY A 108 1.28 -12.04 -17.25
C GLY A 108 2.07 -13.34 -17.42
N PRO A 109 2.85 -13.51 -18.50
CA PRO A 109 3.66 -14.71 -18.70
C PRO A 109 4.94 -14.76 -17.85
N ASN A 110 5.31 -13.65 -17.20
CA ASN A 110 6.57 -13.53 -16.47
C ASN A 110 6.43 -13.98 -15.01
N THR A 111 7.54 -14.47 -14.45
CA THR A 111 7.67 -14.81 -13.03
C THR A 111 8.70 -13.89 -12.38
N PHE A 112 8.36 -13.30 -11.25
CA PHE A 112 9.22 -12.43 -10.46
C PHE A 112 9.47 -13.05 -9.10
N ARG A 113 10.73 -13.29 -8.75
CA ARG A 113 11.17 -13.81 -7.45
C ARG A 113 11.35 -12.66 -6.47
N ILE A 114 10.25 -12.13 -5.95
CA ILE A 114 10.24 -10.91 -5.13
C ILE A 114 10.46 -11.29 -3.66
N PRO A 115 11.40 -10.68 -2.93
CA PRO A 115 11.55 -10.90 -1.48
C PRO A 115 10.21 -10.66 -0.77
N ALA A 116 9.77 -11.61 0.05
CA ALA A 116 8.42 -11.61 0.63
C ALA A 116 8.08 -10.31 1.35
N ASN A 117 9.07 -9.67 1.99
CA ASN A 117 8.89 -8.44 2.75
C ASN A 117 8.58 -7.18 1.91
N TYR A 118 8.71 -7.23 0.58
CA TYR A 118 8.15 -6.20 -0.32
C TYR A 118 6.63 -6.30 -0.43
N LEU A 119 6.05 -7.49 -0.31
CA LEU A 119 4.62 -7.70 -0.51
C LEU A 119 3.84 -6.98 0.60
N ASP A 120 2.65 -6.46 0.27
CA ASP A 120 1.76 -5.84 1.26
C ASP A 120 1.49 -6.78 2.45
N SER A 121 1.17 -8.05 2.20
CA SER A 121 0.99 -9.05 3.26
C SER A 121 2.28 -9.45 3.98
N GLN A 122 3.44 -9.17 3.37
CA GLN A 122 4.77 -9.70 3.71
C GLN A 122 4.89 -11.24 3.67
N ILE A 123 3.94 -11.94 3.02
CA ILE A 123 3.88 -13.41 2.95
C ILE A 123 3.78 -13.89 1.50
N ALA A 124 2.67 -13.53 0.84
CA ALA A 124 2.33 -13.95 -0.52
C ALA A 124 1.40 -12.91 -1.17
N PRO A 125 1.32 -12.84 -2.51
CA PRO A 125 0.33 -11.99 -3.17
C PRO A 125 -1.09 -12.32 -2.70
N TRP A 126 -1.93 -11.29 -2.57
CA TRP A 126 -3.35 -11.49 -2.32
C TRP A 126 -4.03 -12.18 -3.52
N PRO A 127 -5.12 -12.94 -3.32
CA PRO A 127 -5.88 -13.50 -4.43
C PRO A 127 -6.37 -12.40 -5.40
N GLY A 128 -6.07 -12.55 -6.68
CA GLY A 128 -6.42 -11.57 -7.72
C GLY A 128 -5.36 -11.44 -8.81
N GLU A 129 -5.59 -10.54 -9.77
CA GLU A 129 -4.56 -10.12 -10.73
C GLU A 129 -3.73 -8.98 -10.15
N GLY A 130 -2.45 -8.96 -10.50
CA GLY A 130 -1.50 -7.97 -10.04
C GLY A 130 -0.91 -8.29 -8.68
N VAL A 131 -0.05 -7.39 -8.21
CA VAL A 131 0.58 -7.47 -6.89
C VAL A 131 0.68 -6.08 -6.28
N THR A 132 0.52 -6.01 -4.96
CA THR A 132 0.79 -4.79 -4.19
C THR A 132 2.09 -4.97 -3.43
N LEU A 133 3.06 -4.10 -3.72
CA LEU A 133 4.30 -3.96 -2.97
C LEU A 133 4.24 -2.74 -2.07
N VAL A 134 5.14 -2.65 -1.09
CA VAL A 134 5.32 -1.49 -0.23
C VAL A 134 6.82 -1.18 -0.12
N ILE A 135 7.16 0.09 -0.38
CA ILE A 135 8.46 0.67 -0.03
C ILE A 135 8.26 1.77 1.01
N GLU A 136 9.31 2.13 1.73
CA GLU A 136 9.27 3.17 2.75
C GLU A 136 10.14 4.38 2.36
N TRP A 137 9.56 5.57 2.50
CA TRP A 137 10.28 6.83 2.44
C TRP A 137 11.24 6.97 3.64
N PRO A 138 12.45 7.56 3.50
CA PRO A 138 13.01 8.22 2.31
C PRO A 138 13.88 7.32 1.41
N ASP A 139 14.29 6.15 1.91
CA ASP A 139 15.33 5.34 1.28
C ASP A 139 14.78 4.39 0.20
N MET A 140 13.46 4.32 0.03
CA MET A 140 12.76 3.47 -0.97
C MET A 140 13.03 1.98 -0.80
N LYS A 141 13.25 1.56 0.45
CA LYS A 141 13.51 0.16 0.84
C LYS A 141 12.20 -0.54 1.23
N PRO A 142 12.12 -1.87 1.11
CA PRO A 142 10.97 -2.60 1.64
C PRO A 142 10.91 -2.46 3.15
N THR A 143 9.71 -2.58 3.71
CA THR A 143 9.56 -2.74 5.15
C THR A 143 10.30 -3.99 5.64
N ALA A 144 10.86 -3.95 6.85
CA ALA A 144 11.51 -5.11 7.46
C ALA A 144 10.55 -6.32 7.54
N PRO A 145 11.04 -7.57 7.42
CA PRO A 145 10.19 -8.75 7.45
C PRO A 145 9.26 -8.80 8.67
N GLY A 146 7.95 -8.88 8.42
CA GLY A 146 6.93 -8.96 9.46
C GLY A 146 6.68 -7.66 10.23
N ALA A 147 7.33 -6.53 9.91
CA ALA A 147 7.14 -5.29 10.64
C ALA A 147 5.78 -4.61 10.35
N ARG A 148 5.14 -4.90 9.20
CA ARG A 148 3.77 -4.41 8.88
C ARG A 148 2.67 -5.26 9.50
N ALA A 149 2.97 -6.53 9.80
CA ALA A 149 2.00 -7.44 10.40
C ALA A 149 1.49 -6.90 11.75
N ASN A 150 0.19 -7.02 12.00
CA ASN A 150 -0.42 -6.50 13.21
C ASN A 150 0.00 -7.30 14.46
N PRO A 151 0.38 -6.65 15.59
CA PRO A 151 0.58 -5.21 15.76
C PRO A 151 1.84 -4.72 15.04
N ARG A 152 1.69 -3.67 14.22
CA ARG A 152 2.78 -3.15 13.38
C ARG A 152 3.89 -2.54 14.22
N THR A 153 5.11 -2.59 13.69
CA THR A 153 6.34 -2.06 14.33
C THR A 153 7.07 -1.06 13.43
N ASN A 154 6.68 -0.93 12.17
CA ASN A 154 7.14 0.12 11.28
C ASN A 154 6.31 1.41 11.45
N ASP A 155 6.82 2.53 10.94
CA ASP A 155 6.04 3.76 10.83
C ASP A 155 5.20 3.75 9.54
N PHE A 156 3.91 3.51 9.70
CA PHE A 156 2.96 3.44 8.59
C PHE A 156 2.90 4.73 7.75
N ARG A 157 3.33 5.87 8.29
CA ARG A 157 3.32 7.15 7.58
C ARG A 157 4.35 7.19 6.46
N LYS A 158 5.39 6.36 6.53
CA LYS A 158 6.48 6.23 5.55
C LYS A 158 6.12 5.29 4.40
N GLU A 159 5.07 4.48 4.53
CA GLU A 159 4.67 3.50 3.52
C GLU A 159 4.22 4.18 2.22
N ILE A 160 4.71 3.64 1.11
CA ILE A 160 4.30 3.96 -0.26
C ILE A 160 3.82 2.65 -0.88
N PRO A 161 2.50 2.38 -0.88
CA PRO A 161 1.93 1.25 -1.61
C PRO A 161 2.12 1.42 -3.12
N ILE A 162 2.48 0.31 -3.78
CA ILE A 162 2.77 0.22 -5.20
C ILE A 162 1.94 -0.91 -5.77
N ARG A 163 0.97 -0.59 -6.62
CA ARG A 163 0.19 -1.58 -7.38
C ARG A 163 0.87 -1.81 -8.72
N ILE A 164 1.15 -3.08 -9.03
CA ILE A 164 1.73 -3.51 -10.30
C ILE A 164 0.76 -4.48 -10.96
N ASN A 165 0.30 -4.14 -12.17
CA ASN A 165 -0.66 -4.95 -12.93
C ASN A 165 -0.11 -5.25 -14.32
N TYR A 166 -0.37 -6.47 -14.80
CA TYR A 166 -0.12 -6.81 -16.19
C TYR A 166 -1.17 -6.16 -17.10
N VAL A 167 -0.72 -5.57 -18.21
CA VAL A 167 -1.56 -4.78 -19.10
C VAL A 167 -1.90 -5.58 -20.36
N ASP A 168 -3.10 -6.14 -20.39
CA ASP A 168 -3.62 -6.94 -21.51
C ASP A 168 -4.94 -6.43 -22.10
N ARG A 169 -5.60 -5.48 -21.43
CA ARG A 169 -6.87 -4.89 -21.88
C ARG A 169 -6.70 -3.66 -22.77
N VAL A 170 -5.52 -3.03 -22.74
CA VAL A 170 -5.24 -1.75 -23.39
C VAL A 170 -3.77 -1.71 -23.84
N PRO A 171 -3.39 -0.90 -24.85
CA PRO A 171 -1.98 -0.81 -25.26
C PRO A 171 -1.15 -0.07 -24.20
N VAL A 172 -0.14 -0.75 -23.63
CA VAL A 172 0.70 -0.22 -22.54
C VAL A 172 1.46 1.05 -22.95
N GLU A 173 1.87 1.11 -24.21
CA GLU A 173 2.57 2.23 -24.85
C GLU A 173 1.74 3.54 -24.89
N THR A 174 0.41 3.44 -24.84
CA THR A 174 -0.52 4.58 -24.83
C THR A 174 -1.26 4.72 -23.49
N LEU A 175 -0.92 3.90 -22.50
CA LEU A 175 -1.65 3.88 -21.24
C LEU A 175 -1.60 5.25 -20.55
N LEU A 176 -0.41 5.85 -20.44
CA LEU A 176 -0.25 7.13 -19.76
C LEU A 176 -0.95 8.27 -20.50
N SER A 177 -0.91 8.30 -21.84
CA SER A 177 -1.65 9.31 -22.61
C SER A 177 -3.15 9.17 -22.44
N ARG A 178 -3.67 7.93 -22.43
CA ARG A 178 -5.08 7.63 -22.14
C ARG A 178 -5.48 8.07 -20.74
N LEU A 179 -4.66 7.80 -19.72
CA LEU A 179 -4.93 8.19 -18.33
C LEU A 179 -4.91 9.71 -18.14
N SER A 180 -4.09 10.42 -18.93
CA SER A 180 -4.02 11.89 -18.96
C SER A 180 -5.06 12.53 -19.89
N SER A 181 -6.10 11.80 -20.27
CA SER A 181 -7.20 12.28 -21.10
C SER A 181 -8.53 11.66 -20.65
N ASN A 182 -9.62 12.03 -21.29
CA ASN A 182 -10.97 11.73 -20.80
C ASN A 182 -11.78 10.77 -21.69
N GLU A 183 -11.20 10.18 -22.74
CA GLU A 183 -11.94 9.34 -23.70
C GLU A 183 -12.61 8.13 -23.01
N ALA A 184 -11.98 7.55 -22.00
CA ALA A 184 -12.50 6.40 -21.28
C ALA A 184 -13.61 6.73 -20.27
N ILE A 185 -13.76 8.00 -19.88
CA ILE A 185 -14.68 8.45 -18.82
C ILE A 185 -15.78 9.38 -19.34
N THR A 186 -15.83 9.63 -20.65
CA THR A 186 -16.82 10.50 -21.28
C THR A 186 -17.38 9.85 -22.54
N GLU A 187 -18.65 10.09 -22.84
CA GLU A 187 -19.30 9.56 -24.04
C GLU A 187 -18.87 10.32 -25.30
N GLU A 188 -18.85 9.64 -26.44
CA GLU A 188 -18.49 10.27 -27.71
C GLU A 188 -19.53 11.32 -28.13
N GLY A 189 -19.07 12.50 -28.54
CA GLY A 189 -19.95 13.64 -28.86
C GLY A 189 -20.67 14.28 -27.67
N SER A 190 -20.42 13.85 -26.43
CA SER A 190 -20.97 14.49 -25.22
C SER A 190 -20.37 15.87 -24.97
N VAL A 191 -21.05 16.71 -24.17
CA VAL A 191 -20.46 17.99 -23.76
C VAL A 191 -19.27 17.74 -22.83
N GLU A 192 -19.38 16.72 -21.98
CA GLU A 192 -18.36 16.26 -21.02
C GLU A 192 -17.07 15.83 -21.72
N ARG A 193 -17.14 15.31 -22.95
CA ARG A 193 -15.94 15.05 -23.76
C ARG A 193 -15.08 16.30 -23.95
N GLY A 194 -15.69 17.48 -23.99
CA GLY A 194 -15.01 18.77 -24.10
C GLY A 194 -14.58 19.38 -22.76
N ASP A 195 -14.69 18.67 -21.64
CA ASP A 195 -14.26 19.16 -20.33
C ASP A 195 -12.72 19.34 -20.29
N PRO A 196 -12.21 20.56 -20.09
CA PRO A 196 -10.78 20.84 -20.15
C PRO A 196 -10.02 20.35 -18.90
N ARG A 197 -10.72 19.97 -17.83
CA ARG A 197 -10.09 19.57 -16.55
C ARG A 197 -9.41 18.21 -16.64
N ASP A 198 -9.98 17.29 -17.41
CA ASP A 198 -9.53 15.91 -17.50
C ASP A 198 -8.80 15.58 -18.82
N ARG A 199 -8.36 16.60 -19.56
CA ARG A 199 -7.60 16.44 -20.81
C ARG A 199 -6.28 17.20 -20.79
N LEU A 200 -5.17 16.47 -20.94
CA LEU A 200 -3.84 17.07 -20.97
C LEU A 200 -3.67 18.09 -22.10
N ASP A 201 -4.32 17.86 -23.24
CA ASP A 201 -4.28 18.76 -24.41
C ASP A 201 -5.01 20.09 -24.21
N GLN A 202 -5.85 20.21 -23.17
CA GLN A 202 -6.55 21.43 -22.80
C GLN A 202 -5.91 22.12 -21.59
N ARG A 203 -4.91 21.52 -20.94
CA ARG A 203 -4.24 22.08 -19.77
C ARG A 203 -3.06 22.96 -20.15
N VAL A 204 -2.71 23.90 -19.26
CA VAL A 204 -1.63 24.86 -19.44
C VAL A 204 -0.36 24.33 -18.79
N ALA A 205 0.71 24.17 -19.58
CA ALA A 205 2.02 23.82 -19.07
C ALA A 205 2.61 24.98 -18.24
N LYS A 206 3.19 24.65 -17.08
CA LYS A 206 3.91 25.58 -16.19
C LYS A 206 5.42 25.32 -16.24
N PRO A 207 6.24 26.26 -15.71
CA PRO A 207 7.69 26.05 -15.60
C PRO A 207 8.03 24.75 -14.89
N GLN A 208 9.09 24.09 -15.35
CA GLN A 208 9.53 22.82 -14.81
C GLN A 208 9.97 22.95 -13.34
N THR A 209 9.64 21.95 -12.53
CA THR A 209 10.14 21.79 -11.16
C THR A 209 10.36 20.31 -10.88
N LEU A 210 11.42 19.95 -10.14
CA LEU A 210 11.73 18.55 -9.82
C LEU A 210 11.88 17.62 -11.04
N GLY A 211 12.22 18.17 -12.22
CA GLY A 211 12.24 17.43 -13.49
C GLY A 211 10.85 17.13 -14.09
N LEU A 212 9.78 17.65 -13.48
CA LEU A 212 8.39 17.50 -13.93
C LEU A 212 7.88 18.79 -14.56
N THR A 213 7.05 18.68 -15.59
CA THR A 213 6.27 19.81 -16.13
C THR A 213 4.88 19.80 -15.48
N PRO A 214 4.53 20.78 -14.63
CA PRO A 214 3.18 20.87 -14.09
C PRO A 214 2.18 21.33 -15.17
N TYR A 215 0.95 20.84 -15.09
CA TYR A 215 -0.16 21.16 -15.99
C TYR A 215 -1.38 21.61 -15.20
N ALA A 216 -1.70 22.90 -15.30
CA ALA A 216 -2.83 23.52 -14.63
C ALA A 216 -4.09 23.51 -15.50
N ILE A 217 -5.27 23.59 -14.85
CA ILE A 217 -6.54 23.78 -15.54
C ILE A 217 -6.55 25.16 -16.21
N ASP A 218 -7.05 25.21 -17.45
CA ASP A 218 -7.27 26.45 -18.18
C ASP A 218 -8.66 27.01 -17.86
N GLU A 219 -8.71 28.03 -17.01
CA GLU A 219 -9.97 28.67 -16.61
C GLU A 219 -10.69 29.37 -17.77
N ALA A 220 -9.97 29.85 -18.78
CA ALA A 220 -10.60 30.43 -19.96
C ALA A 220 -11.36 29.38 -20.76
N LYS A 221 -10.81 28.15 -20.87
CA LYS A 221 -11.53 27.01 -21.46
C LYS A 221 -12.69 26.55 -20.59
N MET A 222 -12.58 26.62 -19.26
CA MET A 222 -13.69 26.32 -18.35
C MET A 222 -14.89 27.24 -18.58
N VAL A 223 -14.68 28.52 -18.84
CA VAL A 223 -15.78 29.45 -19.17
C VAL A 223 -16.53 29.01 -20.43
N VAL A 224 -15.81 28.60 -21.47
CA VAL A 224 -16.40 28.11 -22.73
C VAL A 224 -17.16 26.81 -22.51
N TYR A 225 -16.57 25.88 -21.76
CA TYR A 225 -17.20 24.60 -21.40
C TYR A 225 -18.46 24.81 -20.56
N ALA A 226 -18.40 25.66 -19.54
CA ALA A 226 -19.52 25.95 -18.64
C ALA A 226 -20.73 26.50 -19.39
N LYS A 227 -20.53 27.42 -20.34
CA LYS A 227 -21.63 27.93 -21.20
C LYS A 227 -22.31 26.82 -22.00
N LYS A 228 -21.54 25.94 -22.63
CA LYS A 228 -22.08 24.80 -23.40
C LYS A 228 -22.79 23.79 -22.50
N TYR A 229 -22.23 23.53 -21.32
CA TYR A 229 -22.77 22.62 -20.33
C TYR A 229 -24.10 23.14 -19.77
N GLU A 230 -24.16 24.42 -19.38
CA GLU A 230 -25.36 25.06 -18.85
C GLU A 230 -26.47 25.16 -19.89
N ALA A 231 -26.13 25.51 -21.14
CA ALA A 231 -27.10 25.51 -22.24
C ALA A 231 -27.72 24.13 -22.49
N ARG A 232 -26.96 23.04 -22.29
CA ARG A 232 -27.45 21.67 -22.50
C ARG A 232 -28.22 21.13 -21.30
N TYR A 233 -27.82 21.45 -20.08
CA TYR A 233 -28.32 20.80 -18.87
C TYR A 233 -29.09 21.72 -17.92
N GLY A 234 -29.22 23.01 -18.24
CA GLY A 234 -29.94 24.01 -17.45
C GLY A 234 -29.27 24.35 -16.11
N LYS A 235 -27.99 23.99 -15.93
CA LYS A 235 -27.21 24.26 -14.72
C LYS A 235 -25.71 24.36 -15.03
N PRO A 236 -24.95 25.20 -14.31
CA PRO A 236 -23.50 25.26 -14.47
C PRO A 236 -22.83 23.95 -14.04
N PRO A 237 -21.64 23.62 -14.58
CA PRO A 237 -20.86 22.48 -14.12
C PRO A 237 -20.35 22.71 -12.68
N VAL A 238 -20.31 21.65 -11.88
CA VAL A 238 -19.82 21.71 -10.51
C VAL A 238 -18.28 21.83 -10.50
N ARG A 239 -17.76 22.79 -9.73
CA ARG A 239 -16.34 22.93 -9.40
C ARG A 239 -16.06 22.18 -8.11
N ASN A 240 -15.46 20.99 -8.21
CA ASN A 240 -15.13 20.16 -7.05
C ASN A 240 -13.61 20.03 -6.94
N PRO A 241 -12.97 20.70 -5.96
CA PRO A 241 -11.51 20.68 -5.81
C PRO A 241 -10.89 19.27 -5.69
N ALA A 242 -11.67 18.28 -5.21
CA ALA A 242 -11.21 16.89 -5.13
C ALA A 242 -10.91 16.25 -6.51
N TYR A 243 -11.57 16.72 -7.57
CA TYR A 243 -11.38 16.24 -8.94
C TYR A 243 -10.55 17.20 -9.80
N GLU A 244 -10.21 18.38 -9.29
CA GLU A 244 -9.45 19.43 -9.98
C GLU A 244 -7.97 19.39 -9.59
N ARG A 245 -7.40 18.18 -9.67
CA ARG A 245 -6.05 17.88 -9.19
C ARG A 245 -4.96 18.59 -10.01
N ASP A 246 -3.85 18.89 -9.34
CA ASP A 246 -2.61 19.31 -9.98
C ASP A 246 -1.98 18.13 -10.72
N TRP A 247 -1.61 18.34 -11.98
CA TRP A 247 -1.02 17.29 -12.82
C TRP A 247 0.45 17.57 -13.06
N TYR A 248 1.28 16.53 -13.04
CA TYR A 248 2.70 16.60 -13.34
C TYR A 248 3.04 15.53 -14.39
N ILE A 249 3.83 15.94 -15.39
CA ILE A 249 4.22 15.08 -16.51
C ILE A 249 5.74 15.08 -16.64
N ALA A 250 6.32 13.89 -16.75
CA ALA A 250 7.65 13.69 -17.33
C ALA A 250 7.52 13.03 -18.70
N ARG A 251 8.43 13.38 -19.62
CA ARG A 251 8.49 12.82 -20.97
C ARG A 251 9.87 12.25 -21.25
N GLN A 252 9.92 11.26 -22.14
CA GLN A 252 11.14 10.80 -22.79
C GLN A 252 11.61 11.82 -23.84
N GLY A 253 12.83 11.64 -24.36
CA GLY A 253 13.41 12.51 -25.39
C GLY A 253 12.64 12.56 -26.71
N ASP A 254 11.80 11.56 -26.99
CA ASP A 254 10.90 11.51 -28.16
C ASP A 254 9.50 12.10 -27.89
N GLY A 255 9.28 12.70 -26.71
CA GLY A 255 8.03 13.33 -26.33
C GLY A 255 6.97 12.38 -25.77
N ARG A 256 7.19 11.07 -25.73
CA ARG A 256 6.26 10.14 -25.06
C ARG A 256 6.21 10.42 -23.56
N ILE A 257 5.02 10.36 -22.96
CA ILE A 257 4.84 10.47 -21.50
C ILE A 257 5.49 9.25 -20.85
N SER A 258 6.39 9.48 -19.89
CA SER A 258 7.04 8.42 -19.10
C SER A 258 6.47 8.30 -17.70
N SER A 259 5.96 9.42 -17.16
CA SER A 259 5.42 9.51 -15.80
C SER A 259 4.25 10.49 -15.79
N PHE A 260 3.16 10.11 -15.12
CA PHE A 260 1.99 10.95 -14.93
C PHE A 260 1.56 10.93 -13.47
N ILE A 261 1.52 12.10 -12.82
CA ILE A 261 1.22 12.22 -11.41
C ILE A 261 0.04 13.18 -11.23
N LYS A 262 -0.95 12.80 -10.43
CA LYS A 262 -2.07 13.66 -10.03
C LYS A 262 -2.01 13.85 -8.52
N CYS A 263 -1.91 15.08 -8.06
CA CYS A 263 -1.87 15.42 -6.64
C CYS A 263 -3.08 16.27 -6.23
N ASP A 264 -3.49 16.15 -4.99
CA ASP A 264 -4.46 17.09 -4.41
C ASP A 264 -3.87 18.50 -4.50
N GLY A 265 -4.66 19.44 -5.03
CA GLY A 265 -4.25 20.84 -5.12
C GLY A 265 -4.18 21.48 -3.73
N GLU A 266 -3.40 22.55 -3.59
CA GLU A 266 -3.28 23.28 -2.32
C GLU A 266 -4.62 23.85 -1.83
N GLU A 267 -5.53 24.20 -2.74
CA GLU A 267 -6.90 24.63 -2.40
C GLU A 267 -7.72 23.52 -1.73
N PHE A 268 -7.49 22.25 -2.09
CA PHE A 268 -8.25 21.12 -1.56
C PHE A 268 -7.67 20.57 -0.25
N ARG A 269 -6.35 20.45 -0.18
CA ARG A 269 -5.62 19.86 0.96
C ARG A 269 -4.26 20.51 1.15
N ARG A 270 -3.91 20.77 2.42
CA ARG A 270 -2.52 20.97 2.84
C ARG A 270 -1.78 19.64 2.98
N ASP A 271 -0.46 19.68 3.06
CA ASP A 271 0.37 18.46 3.12
C ASP A 271 0.00 17.53 4.29
N GLY A 272 -0.46 18.09 5.42
CA GLY A 272 -0.87 17.36 6.62
C GLY A 272 0.21 16.54 7.33
N VAL A 273 1.45 16.60 6.83
CA VAL A 273 2.65 16.05 7.44
C VAL A 273 3.83 16.99 7.22
N ARG A 274 4.86 16.88 8.06
CA ARG A 274 6.17 17.50 7.87
C ARG A 274 7.27 16.44 7.86
N LEU A 275 8.32 16.72 7.10
CA LEU A 275 9.47 15.83 6.95
C LEU A 275 10.64 16.41 7.74
N GLU A 276 11.14 15.66 8.71
CA GLU A 276 12.29 16.05 9.54
C GLU A 276 13.36 14.96 9.45
N GLY A 277 14.37 15.17 8.62
CA GLY A 277 15.40 14.17 8.34
C GLY A 277 14.79 12.90 7.74
N ARG A 278 14.73 11.82 8.52
CA ARG A 278 14.17 10.51 8.12
C ARG A 278 12.79 10.23 8.73
N GLU A 279 12.24 11.18 9.47
CA GLU A 279 10.95 11.03 10.16
C GLU A 279 9.83 11.78 9.43
N VAL A 280 8.61 11.24 9.56
CA VAL A 280 7.39 11.82 9.00
C VAL A 280 6.44 12.12 10.14
N ILE A 281 6.28 13.40 10.46
CA ILE A 281 5.47 13.85 11.58
C ILE A 281 4.12 14.32 11.05
N SER A 282 3.03 13.69 11.51
CA SER A 282 1.68 14.11 11.14
C SER A 282 1.24 15.36 11.88
N GLU A 283 0.57 16.26 11.16
CA GLU A 283 -0.07 17.44 11.74
C GLU A 283 -1.46 17.04 12.28
N PRO A 284 -1.71 17.18 13.60
CA PRO A 284 -3.00 16.80 14.17
C PRO A 284 -4.16 17.59 13.55
N GLY A 285 -5.29 16.92 13.28
CA GLY A 285 -6.46 17.54 12.66
C GLY A 285 -6.37 17.73 11.14
N GLU A 286 -5.23 17.38 10.53
CA GLU A 286 -5.02 17.54 9.10
C GLU A 286 -5.16 16.21 8.36
N VAL A 287 -5.93 16.25 7.26
CA VAL A 287 -5.95 15.15 6.29
C VAL A 287 -4.81 15.39 5.31
N ALA A 288 -3.81 14.50 5.33
CA ALA A 288 -2.65 14.62 4.46
C ALA A 288 -3.04 14.59 2.97
N ALA A 289 -2.58 15.59 2.21
CA ALA A 289 -2.71 15.62 0.75
C ALA A 289 -2.08 14.37 0.12
N GLY A 290 -2.80 13.76 -0.83
CA GLY A 290 -2.35 12.59 -1.56
C GLY A 290 -1.92 12.91 -2.99
N CYS A 291 -1.12 12.01 -3.54
CA CYS A 291 -0.82 11.91 -4.96
C CYS A 291 -1.03 10.47 -5.42
N VAL A 292 -1.45 10.32 -6.67
CA VAL A 292 -1.35 9.06 -7.40
C VAL A 292 -0.36 9.25 -8.56
N HIS A 293 0.57 8.30 -8.71
CA HIS A 293 1.67 8.37 -9.68
C HIS A 293 1.67 7.12 -10.53
N TYR A 294 1.55 7.32 -11.84
CA TYR A 294 1.56 6.28 -12.85
C TYR A 294 2.87 6.31 -13.66
N PHE A 295 3.45 5.13 -13.86
CA PHE A 295 4.42 4.88 -14.92
C PHE A 295 4.26 3.46 -15.45
N VAL A 296 4.96 3.15 -16.55
CA VAL A 296 4.90 1.82 -17.18
C VAL A 296 6.28 1.20 -17.37
N ASP A 297 6.29 -0.12 -17.43
CA ASP A 297 7.34 -0.94 -18.01
C ASP A 297 6.78 -1.57 -19.29
N ILE A 298 7.22 -1.06 -20.44
CA ILE A 298 6.69 -1.44 -21.75
C ILE A 298 7.11 -2.87 -22.11
N ASP A 299 8.34 -3.26 -21.81
CA ASP A 299 8.92 -4.56 -22.17
C ASP A 299 8.21 -5.70 -21.43
N ASN A 300 7.90 -5.48 -20.16
CA ASN A 300 7.15 -6.45 -19.34
C ASN A 300 5.63 -6.26 -19.43
N LYS A 301 5.14 -5.27 -20.18
CA LYS A 301 3.73 -4.84 -20.24
C LYS A 301 3.11 -4.62 -18.85
N LEU A 302 3.81 -3.92 -17.98
CA LEU A 302 3.34 -3.62 -16.62
C LEU A 302 2.93 -2.16 -16.48
N SER A 303 1.81 -1.96 -15.80
CA SER A 303 1.44 -0.64 -15.26
C SER A 303 1.78 -0.60 -13.78
N VAL A 304 2.33 0.54 -13.35
CA VAL A 304 2.67 0.78 -11.96
C VAL A 304 1.89 2.00 -11.48
N SER A 305 1.19 1.86 -10.36
CA SER A 305 0.47 2.94 -9.68
C SER A 305 0.95 3.04 -8.24
N LEU A 306 1.44 4.21 -7.84
CA LEU A 306 1.82 4.49 -6.46
C LEU A 306 0.81 5.48 -5.86
N ASP A 307 0.46 5.25 -4.60
CA ASP A 307 -0.40 6.14 -3.82
C ASP A 307 0.41 6.63 -2.62
N TYR A 308 0.72 7.93 -2.54
CA TYR A 308 1.59 8.48 -1.50
C TYR A 308 1.21 9.90 -1.09
N LYS A 309 1.75 10.38 0.03
CA LYS A 309 1.52 11.76 0.51
C LYS A 309 2.23 12.76 -0.39
N ARG A 310 1.59 13.88 -0.72
CA ARG A 310 2.15 14.95 -1.57
C ARG A 310 3.49 15.46 -1.06
N ALA A 311 3.72 15.46 0.25
CA ALA A 311 5.01 15.80 0.85
C ALA A 311 6.20 14.98 0.29
N PHE A 312 5.96 13.74 -0.18
CA PHE A 312 6.99 12.88 -0.76
C PHE A 312 7.24 13.14 -2.25
N LEU A 313 6.47 14.01 -2.92
CA LEU A 313 6.54 14.24 -4.37
C LEU A 313 7.95 14.59 -4.85
N LYS A 314 8.75 15.29 -4.04
CA LYS A 314 10.15 15.63 -4.38
C LYS A 314 11.04 14.42 -4.68
N ASP A 315 10.70 13.24 -4.16
CA ASP A 315 11.47 12.01 -4.32
C ASP A 315 10.85 11.06 -5.36
N TRP A 316 9.89 11.52 -6.17
CA TRP A 316 9.17 10.70 -7.17
C TRP A 316 10.10 9.87 -8.06
N LYS A 317 11.24 10.44 -8.48
CA LYS A 317 12.18 9.76 -9.37
C LYS A 317 12.86 8.57 -8.68
N ARG A 318 13.19 8.70 -7.39
CA ARG A 318 13.78 7.62 -6.57
C ARG A 318 12.77 6.49 -6.34
N MET A 319 11.48 6.83 -6.23
CA MET A 319 10.41 5.82 -6.15
C MET A 319 10.36 4.99 -7.45
N GLU A 320 10.38 5.63 -8.61
CA GLU A 320 10.39 4.91 -9.89
C GLU A 320 11.63 4.03 -10.05
N GLU A 321 12.81 4.55 -9.70
CA GLU A 321 14.08 3.83 -9.80
C GLU A 321 14.07 2.56 -8.93
N ALA A 322 13.68 2.68 -7.65
CA ALA A 322 13.61 1.54 -6.75
C ALA A 322 12.64 0.45 -7.25
N VAL A 323 11.47 0.84 -7.79
CA VAL A 323 10.50 -0.12 -8.31
C VAL A 323 11.01 -0.77 -9.62
N ARG A 324 11.62 0.01 -10.53
CA ARG A 324 12.21 -0.54 -11.76
C ARG A 324 13.35 -1.50 -11.46
N ASP A 325 14.17 -1.20 -10.45
CA ASP A 325 15.24 -2.09 -9.99
C ASP A 325 14.68 -3.42 -9.46
N VAL A 326 13.59 -3.38 -8.69
CA VAL A 326 12.91 -4.59 -8.23
C VAL A 326 12.41 -5.41 -9.42
N ILE A 327 11.71 -4.79 -10.37
CA ILE A 327 11.20 -5.47 -11.57
C ILE A 327 12.36 -6.13 -12.35
N ALA A 328 13.45 -5.39 -12.58
CA ALA A 328 14.59 -5.86 -13.35
C ALA A 328 15.34 -7.02 -12.68
N ARG A 329 15.58 -6.92 -11.35
CA ARG A 329 16.39 -7.91 -10.61
C ARG A 329 15.63 -9.17 -10.25
N THR A 330 14.32 -9.08 -10.05
CA THR A 330 13.51 -10.21 -9.59
C THR A 330 12.92 -11.02 -10.74
N ARG A 331 12.87 -10.47 -11.97
CA ARG A 331 12.41 -11.22 -13.15
C ARG A 331 13.27 -12.47 -13.35
N SER A 332 12.63 -13.64 -13.33
CA SER A 332 13.29 -14.89 -13.70
C SER A 332 13.74 -14.80 -15.15
N LYS A 333 15.01 -15.13 -15.40
CA LYS A 333 15.58 -15.17 -16.74
C LYS A 333 15.08 -16.35 -17.53
#